data_AF-A0A183PUN3-F1
#
_entry.id   AF-A0A183PUN3-F1
#
_cell.length_a   1.000
_cell.length_b   1.000
_cell.length_c   1.000
_cell.angle_alpha   90.00
_cell.angle_beta   90.00
_cell.angle_gamma   90.00
#
_symmetry.space_group_name_H-M   'P 1'
#
loop_
_entity.id
_entity.type
_entity.pdbx_description
1 polymer ?
#
loop_
_entity_poly.entity_id
_entity_poly.type
_entity_poly.pdbx_seq_one_letter_code
_entity_poly.pdbx_strand_id
1 'polypeptide(L)'
;MYQASRIIAKFACWSSQLMEENDLIYYLNWLREQLTITNNQYDQTVARNLQMMLRIREYRAQFAKVGGIETIGDVLQEKSTSRQLQYQLIFCLWCMSFDSIHVTDICKNSALLATVADIFLEADREKITRISLAFFRSILEKLPTNAEQRDCGLRLVQYKVLKELELLNQKDFSHDPELTEDITFLNVS
;
A
#
# COMPACT_ATOMS: atom_id res chain seq x y z
N MET A 1 8.21 -8.43 23.33
CA MET A 1 7.34 -7.39 22.74
C MET A 1 6.75 -7.80 21.37
N TYR A 2 7.53 -8.36 20.43
CA TYR A 2 7.00 -8.72 19.09
C TYR A 2 5.99 -9.89 19.06
N GLN A 3 6.15 -10.91 19.92
CA GLN A 3 5.13 -11.97 20.00
C GLN A 3 3.82 -11.42 20.56
N ALA A 4 3.90 -10.44 21.47
CA ALA A 4 2.73 -9.74 21.97
C ALA A 4 2.07 -8.92 20.86
N SER A 5 2.82 -8.22 19.99
CA SER A 5 2.22 -7.50 18.85
C SER A 5 1.50 -8.43 17.86
N ARG A 6 2.06 -9.61 17.56
CA ARG A 6 1.37 -10.62 16.74
C ARG A 6 0.07 -11.13 17.38
N ILE A 7 0.09 -11.34 18.70
CA ILE A 7 -1.07 -11.79 19.46
C ILE A 7 -2.13 -10.68 19.50
N ILE A 8 -1.74 -9.44 19.78
CA ILE A 8 -2.61 -8.26 19.78
C ILE A 8 -3.24 -8.06 18.41
N ALA A 9 -2.47 -8.11 17.32
CA ALA A 9 -3.01 -7.98 15.97
C ALA A 9 -4.02 -9.09 15.64
N LYS A 10 -3.73 -10.34 16.03
CA LYS A 10 -4.68 -11.45 15.85
C LYS A 10 -5.94 -11.29 16.67
N PHE A 11 -5.83 -10.91 17.94
CA PHE A 11 -7.00 -10.64 18.76
C PHE A 11 -7.82 -9.50 18.17
N ALA A 12 -7.19 -8.35 17.87
CA ALA A 12 -7.86 -7.19 17.30
C ALA A 12 -8.56 -7.46 15.95
N CYS A 13 -8.06 -8.43 15.18
CA CYS A 13 -8.62 -8.78 13.88
C CYS A 13 -9.67 -9.91 13.93
N TRP A 14 -9.59 -10.81 14.93
CA TRP A 14 -10.41 -12.02 15.01
C TRP A 14 -11.36 -12.04 16.21
N SER A 15 -11.30 -11.04 17.09
CA SER A 15 -12.30 -10.87 18.14
C SER A 15 -13.64 -10.41 17.54
N SER A 16 -14.73 -10.85 18.15
CA SER A 16 -16.09 -10.39 17.81
C SER A 16 -16.33 -8.92 18.15
N GLN A 17 -15.46 -8.32 18.97
CA GLN A 17 -15.48 -6.91 19.35
C GLN A 17 -14.24 -6.21 18.79
N LEU A 18 -14.42 -5.02 18.22
CA LEU A 18 -13.30 -4.18 17.79
C LEU A 18 -12.47 -3.72 18.99
N MET A 19 -11.19 -3.47 18.76
CA MET A 19 -10.31 -2.84 19.75
C MET A 19 -10.84 -1.47 20.15
N GLU A 20 -10.74 -1.13 21.43
CA GLU A 20 -11.13 0.18 21.95
C GLU A 20 -10.28 1.28 21.29
N GLU A 21 -10.87 2.46 21.08
CA GLU A 21 -10.25 3.51 20.26
C GLU A 21 -8.88 3.95 20.80
N ASN A 22 -8.74 4.11 22.12
CA ASN A 22 -7.47 4.53 22.72
C ASN A 22 -6.38 3.47 22.56
N ASP A 23 -6.70 2.20 22.81
CA ASP A 23 -5.78 1.07 22.63
C ASP A 23 -5.36 0.91 21.16
N LEU A 24 -6.31 1.11 20.24
CA LEU A 24 -6.05 1.06 18.81
C LEU A 24 -5.10 2.17 18.38
N ILE A 25 -5.38 3.42 18.78
CA ILE A 25 -4.51 4.56 18.47
C ILE A 25 -3.11 4.32 19.05
N TYR A 26 -3.01 3.85 20.29
CA TYR A 26 -1.73 3.52 20.91
C TYR A 26 -0.96 2.46 20.11
N TYR A 27 -1.63 1.36 19.74
CA TYR A 27 -0.99 0.28 19.00
C TYR A 27 -0.60 0.67 17.58
N LEU A 28 -1.44 1.44 16.87
CA LEU A 28 -1.13 1.95 15.53
C LEU A 28 0.05 2.93 15.54
N ASN A 29 0.12 3.82 16.54
CA ASN A 29 1.28 4.69 16.74
C ASN A 29 2.55 3.88 17.01
N TRP A 30 2.47 2.85 17.85
CA TRP A 30 3.60 1.95 18.09
C TRP A 30 4.07 1.26 16.80
N LEU A 31 3.15 0.70 16.00
CA LEU A 31 3.50 0.09 14.71
C LEU A 31 4.18 1.09 13.78
N ARG A 32 3.63 2.30 13.67
CA ARG A 32 4.17 3.40 12.85
C ARG A 32 5.59 3.76 13.27
N GLU A 33 5.84 3.97 14.55
CA GLU A 33 7.17 4.29 15.09
C GLU A 33 8.16 3.14 14.89
N GLN A 34 7.73 1.89 15.01
CA GLN A 34 8.61 0.76 14.75
C GLN A 34 9.05 0.66 13.27
N LEU A 35 8.25 1.15 12.32
CA LEU A 35 8.62 1.16 10.90
C LEU A 35 9.72 2.17 10.58
N THR A 36 9.84 3.25 11.36
CA THR A 36 10.83 4.32 11.11
C THR A 36 12.18 4.07 11.80
N ILE A 37 12.30 3.01 12.61
CA ILE A 37 13.56 2.65 13.25
C ILE A 37 14.53 2.10 12.20
N THR A 38 15.62 2.81 11.98
CA THR A 38 16.70 2.37 11.08
C THR A 38 17.27 1.02 11.52
N ASN A 39 17.48 0.10 10.59
CA ASN A 39 17.98 -1.26 10.84
C ASN A 39 17.14 -2.07 11.83
N ASN A 40 15.82 -1.83 11.89
CA ASN A 40 14.93 -2.65 12.69
C ASN A 40 14.85 -4.08 12.12
N GLN A 41 15.42 -5.05 12.85
CA GLN A 41 15.41 -6.48 12.47
C GLN A 41 13.99 -7.09 12.43
N TYR A 42 12.99 -6.37 12.93
CA TYR A 42 11.59 -6.80 13.01
C TYR A 42 10.65 -6.03 12.09
N ASP A 43 11.18 -5.14 11.24
CA ASP A 43 10.44 -4.33 10.26
C ASP A 43 9.38 -5.12 9.49
N GLN A 44 9.73 -6.29 8.96
CA GLN A 44 8.82 -7.15 8.19
C GLN A 44 7.70 -7.73 9.04
N THR A 45 7.96 -8.01 10.32
CA THR A 45 6.94 -8.50 11.26
C THR A 45 5.98 -7.39 11.64
N VAL A 46 6.51 -6.18 11.88
CA VAL A 46 5.73 -4.97 12.15
C VAL A 46 4.82 -4.67 10.97
N ALA A 47 5.38 -4.64 9.75
CA ALA A 47 4.62 -4.43 8.52
C ALA A 47 3.53 -5.51 8.34
N ARG A 48 3.83 -6.78 8.63
CA ARG A 48 2.83 -7.85 8.57
C ARG A 48 1.68 -7.67 9.56
N ASN A 49 1.98 -7.21 10.76
CA ASN A 49 0.94 -6.90 11.74
C ASN A 49 0.07 -5.75 11.26
N LEU A 50 0.69 -4.69 10.71
CA LEU A 50 -0.03 -3.58 10.12
C LEU A 50 -0.95 -4.03 8.97
N GLN A 51 -0.46 -4.88 8.05
CA GLN A 51 -1.26 -5.46 6.97
C GLN A 51 -2.53 -6.17 7.48
N MET A 52 -2.45 -6.86 8.63
CA MET A 52 -3.63 -7.50 9.24
C MET A 52 -4.61 -6.45 9.77
N MET A 53 -4.11 -5.44 10.48
CA MET A 53 -4.94 -4.36 11.03
C MET A 53 -5.68 -3.59 9.94
N LEU A 54 -5.01 -3.24 8.84
CA LEU A 54 -5.60 -2.43 7.76
C LEU A 54 -6.66 -3.16 6.92
N ARG A 55 -6.89 -4.47 7.15
CA ARG A 55 -8.04 -5.17 6.58
C ARG A 55 -9.37 -4.68 7.18
N ILE A 56 -9.35 -4.14 8.39
CA ILE A 56 -10.52 -3.60 9.08
C ILE A 56 -10.68 -2.12 8.73
N ARG A 57 -11.88 -1.73 8.29
CA ARG A 57 -12.18 -0.39 7.79
C ARG A 57 -11.98 0.71 8.83
N GLU A 58 -12.45 0.46 10.04
CA GLU A 58 -12.38 1.37 11.18
C GLU A 58 -10.91 1.65 11.55
N TYR A 59 -10.04 0.64 11.41
CA TYR A 59 -8.62 0.77 11.74
C TYR A 59 -7.86 1.58 10.68
N ARG A 60 -8.26 1.50 9.41
CA ARG A 60 -7.70 2.36 8.34
C ARG A 60 -7.93 3.83 8.63
N ALA A 61 -9.15 4.21 9.02
CA ALA A 61 -9.48 5.59 9.33
C ALA A 61 -8.61 6.13 10.49
N GLN A 62 -8.40 5.33 11.54
CA GLN A 62 -7.54 5.72 12.66
C GLN A 62 -6.06 5.77 12.25
N PHE A 63 -5.60 4.84 11.41
CA PHE A 63 -4.23 4.83 10.91
C PHE A 63 -3.92 6.07 10.06
N ALA A 64 -4.86 6.50 9.21
CA ALA A 64 -4.73 7.76 8.46
C ALA A 64 -4.68 8.98 9.39
N LYS A 65 -5.55 9.06 10.40
CA LYS A 65 -5.57 10.18 11.37
C LYS A 65 -4.25 10.32 12.14
N VAL A 66 -3.57 9.22 12.41
CA VAL A 66 -2.24 9.24 13.05
C VAL A 66 -1.10 9.38 12.04
N GLY A 67 -1.32 9.90 10.83
CA GLY A 67 -0.23 10.15 9.87
C GLY A 67 0.45 8.88 9.34
N GLY A 68 -0.30 7.77 9.29
CA GLY A 68 0.22 6.47 8.88
C GLY A 68 0.55 6.37 7.40
N ILE A 69 -0.15 7.10 6.53
CA ILE A 69 0.08 7.11 5.07
C ILE A 69 1.43 7.77 4.76
N GLU A 70 1.69 8.91 5.39
CA GLU A 70 2.93 9.67 5.30
C GLU A 70 4.11 8.83 5.77
N THR A 71 3.97 8.15 6.92
CA THR A 71 5.01 7.27 7.44
C THR A 71 5.36 6.15 6.44
N ILE A 72 4.35 5.54 5.81
CA ILE A 72 4.62 4.53 4.77
C ILE A 72 5.40 5.14 3.61
N GLY A 73 5.01 6.34 3.16
CA GLY A 73 5.71 7.06 2.10
C GLY A 73 7.16 7.37 2.43
N ASP A 74 7.44 7.79 3.67
CA ASP A 74 8.79 8.11 4.13
C ASP A 74 9.67 6.85 4.16
N VAL A 75 9.16 5.74 4.71
CA VAL A 75 9.91 4.47 4.77
C VAL A 75 10.13 3.89 3.36
N LEU A 76 9.17 4.02 2.44
CA LEU A 76 9.35 3.56 1.06
C LEU A 76 10.42 4.36 0.30
N GLN A 77 10.62 5.64 0.62
CA GLN A 77 11.64 6.48 0.01
C GLN A 77 13.07 6.14 0.49
N GLU A 78 13.21 5.43 1.61
CA GLU A 78 14.51 5.00 2.10
C GLU A 78 15.13 3.94 1.17
N LYS A 79 16.34 4.21 0.69
CA LYS A 79 17.10 3.27 -0.18
C LYS A 79 17.45 1.95 0.52
N SER A 80 17.47 1.93 1.84
CA SER A 80 17.71 0.73 2.66
C SER A 80 16.50 -0.19 2.77
N THR A 81 15.32 0.24 2.32
CA THR A 81 14.09 -0.53 2.45
C THR A 81 14.16 -1.79 1.60
N SER A 82 14.08 -2.94 2.27
CA SER A 82 14.17 -4.23 1.61
C SER A 82 12.99 -4.47 0.65
N ARG A 83 13.21 -5.22 -0.43
CA ARG A 83 12.14 -5.63 -1.38
C ARG A 83 10.92 -6.26 -0.70
N GLN A 84 11.15 -7.01 0.39
CA GLN A 84 10.07 -7.62 1.15
C GLN A 84 9.25 -6.57 1.90
N LEU A 85 9.91 -5.58 2.51
CA LEU A 85 9.24 -4.48 3.17
C LEU A 85 8.51 -3.59 2.16
N GLN A 86 9.11 -3.28 1.01
CA GLN A 86 8.45 -2.56 -0.10
C GLN A 86 7.12 -3.22 -0.48
N TYR A 87 7.12 -4.53 -0.75
CA TYR A 87 5.90 -5.29 -1.00
C TYR A 87 4.85 -5.12 0.12
N GLN A 88 5.26 -5.25 1.37
CA GLN A 88 4.33 -5.19 2.50
C GLN A 88 3.73 -3.80 2.71
N LEU A 89 4.53 -2.76 2.50
CA LEU A 89 4.11 -1.37 2.62
C LEU A 89 3.20 -0.95 1.46
N ILE A 90 3.49 -1.37 0.23
CA ILE A 90 2.58 -1.15 -0.91
C ILE A 90 1.26 -1.90 -0.70
N PHE A 91 1.29 -3.09 -0.11
CA PHE A 91 0.06 -3.79 0.29
C PHE A 91 -0.74 -3.00 1.33
N CYS A 92 -0.07 -2.38 2.30
CA CYS A 92 -0.74 -1.49 3.26
C CYS A 92 -1.41 -0.31 2.52
N LEU A 93 -0.73 0.32 1.55
CA LEU A 93 -1.32 1.39 0.73
C LEU A 93 -2.51 0.89 -0.11
N TRP A 94 -2.44 -0.31 -0.67
CA TRP A 94 -3.58 -0.95 -1.35
C TRP A 94 -4.77 -1.20 -0.42
N CYS A 95 -4.53 -1.61 0.83
CA CYS A 95 -5.62 -1.68 1.81
C CYS A 95 -6.19 -0.29 2.11
N MET A 96 -5.34 0.74 2.24
CA MET A 96 -5.78 2.12 2.46
C MET A 96 -6.63 2.65 1.29
N SER A 97 -6.32 2.26 0.05
CA SER A 97 -7.02 2.72 -1.14
C SER A 97 -8.44 2.22 -1.29
N PHE A 98 -8.92 1.33 -0.40
CA PHE A 98 -10.31 0.88 -0.42
C PHE A 98 -11.32 1.97 -0.03
N ASP A 99 -10.89 3.00 0.68
CA ASP A 99 -11.70 4.16 1.06
C ASP A 99 -11.26 5.40 0.27
N SER A 100 -12.19 6.04 -0.45
CA SER A 100 -11.90 7.15 -1.38
C SER A 100 -11.21 8.34 -0.71
N ILE A 101 -11.50 8.60 0.56
CA ILE A 101 -10.89 9.71 1.32
C ILE A 101 -9.36 9.53 1.43
N HIS A 102 -8.90 8.30 1.70
CA HIS A 102 -7.47 8.01 1.78
C HIS A 102 -6.82 8.04 0.39
N VAL A 103 -7.55 7.65 -0.65
CA VAL A 103 -7.06 7.73 -2.04
C VAL A 103 -6.80 9.18 -2.43
N THR A 104 -7.69 10.09 -2.09
CA THR A 104 -7.47 11.52 -2.32
C THR A 104 -6.20 12.01 -1.62
N ASP A 105 -5.92 11.58 -0.39
CA ASP A 105 -4.72 11.99 0.34
C ASP A 105 -3.44 11.37 -0.22
N ILE A 106 -3.47 10.08 -0.57
CA ILE A 106 -2.40 9.37 -1.28
C ILE A 106 -2.07 10.09 -2.60
N CYS A 107 -3.09 10.40 -3.41
CA CYS A 107 -2.92 11.03 -4.71
C CYS A 107 -2.49 12.50 -4.61
N LYS A 108 -2.69 13.20 -3.49
CA LYS A 108 -2.10 14.54 -3.27
C LYS A 108 -0.60 14.45 -2.98
N ASN A 109 -0.13 13.35 -2.40
CA ASN A 109 1.28 13.12 -2.14
C ASN A 109 1.98 12.57 -3.39
N SER A 110 2.35 13.47 -4.31
CA SER A 110 3.04 13.09 -5.55
C SER A 110 4.37 12.36 -5.32
N ALA A 111 5.08 12.62 -4.21
CA ALA A 111 6.33 11.94 -3.90
C ALA A 111 6.10 10.46 -3.53
N LEU A 112 5.06 10.17 -2.75
CA LEU A 112 4.66 8.80 -2.42
C LEU A 112 4.24 8.05 -3.68
N LEU A 113 3.39 8.64 -4.52
CA LEU A 113 2.94 7.99 -5.75
C LEU A 113 4.09 7.72 -6.73
N ALA A 114 4.99 8.69 -6.90
CA ALA A 114 6.19 8.51 -7.71
C ALA A 114 7.10 7.40 -7.18
N THR A 115 7.27 7.31 -5.84
CA THR A 115 8.08 6.26 -5.20
C THR A 115 7.52 4.87 -5.48
N VAL A 116 6.20 4.69 -5.39
CA VAL A 116 5.57 3.39 -5.70
C VAL A 116 5.71 3.06 -7.19
N ALA A 117 5.63 4.06 -8.08
CA ALA A 117 5.90 3.87 -9.51
C ALA A 117 7.35 3.44 -9.77
N ASP A 118 8.34 4.09 -9.16
CA ASP A 118 9.74 3.71 -9.30
C ASP A 118 10.00 2.27 -8.81
N ILE A 119 9.43 1.88 -7.67
CA ILE A 119 9.52 0.49 -7.16
C ILE A 119 8.88 -0.51 -8.15
N PHE A 120 7.76 -0.15 -8.78
CA PHE A 120 7.11 -0.97 -9.79
C PHE A 120 8.00 -1.14 -11.04
N LEU A 121 8.62 -0.06 -11.53
CA LEU A 121 9.52 -0.11 -12.68
C LEU A 121 10.77 -0.96 -12.43
N GLU A 122 11.27 -0.98 -11.19
CA GLU A 122 12.44 -1.76 -10.80
C GLU A 122 12.11 -3.18 -10.32
N ALA A 123 10.83 -3.57 -10.32
CA ALA A 123 10.36 -4.82 -9.73
C ALA A 123 10.89 -6.06 -10.48
N ASP A 124 11.76 -6.82 -9.83
CA ASP A 124 12.25 -8.14 -10.28
C ASP A 124 11.46 -9.31 -9.66
N ARG A 125 10.43 -9.01 -8.87
CA ARG A 125 9.59 -9.98 -8.17
C ARG A 125 8.14 -9.75 -8.55
N GLU A 126 7.51 -10.76 -9.13
CA GLU A 126 6.11 -10.72 -9.59
C GLU A 126 5.13 -10.27 -8.49
N LYS A 127 5.37 -10.65 -7.23
CA LYS A 127 4.53 -10.19 -6.11
C LYS A 127 4.54 -8.66 -5.92
N ILE A 128 5.66 -7.99 -6.22
CA ILE A 128 5.77 -6.53 -6.16
C ILE A 128 5.02 -5.93 -7.34
N THR A 129 5.25 -6.45 -8.55
CA THR A 129 4.51 -6.07 -9.76
C THR A 129 2.99 -6.15 -9.52
N ARG A 130 2.49 -7.30 -9.06
CA ARG A 130 1.07 -7.53 -8.80
C ARG A 130 0.49 -6.56 -7.78
N ILE A 131 1.14 -6.36 -6.64
CA ILE A 131 0.58 -5.46 -5.61
C ILE A 131 0.61 -3.99 -6.04
N SER A 132 1.62 -3.57 -6.80
CA SER A 132 1.68 -2.21 -7.35
C SER A 132 0.57 -1.96 -8.38
N LEU A 133 0.31 -2.93 -9.26
CA LEU A 133 -0.78 -2.82 -10.25
C LEU A 133 -2.15 -2.80 -9.58
N ALA A 134 -2.39 -3.69 -8.62
CA ALA A 134 -3.62 -3.69 -7.82
C ALA A 134 -3.82 -2.36 -7.08
N PHE A 135 -2.74 -1.75 -6.59
CA PHE A 135 -2.76 -0.42 -5.99
C PHE A 135 -3.11 0.68 -7.01
N PHE A 136 -2.45 0.73 -8.16
CA PHE A 136 -2.74 1.72 -9.21
C PHE A 136 -4.17 1.62 -9.74
N ARG A 137 -4.68 0.41 -9.93
CA ARG A 137 -6.08 0.18 -10.28
C ARG A 137 -7.00 0.72 -9.19
N SER A 138 -6.74 0.32 -7.93
CA SER A 138 -7.60 0.70 -6.81
C SER A 138 -7.66 2.22 -6.62
N ILE A 139 -6.57 2.96 -6.81
CA ILE A 139 -6.62 4.43 -6.70
C ILE A 139 -7.46 5.05 -7.83
N LEU A 140 -7.29 4.60 -9.07
CA LEU A 140 -8.06 5.11 -10.21
C LEU A 140 -9.56 4.83 -10.07
N GLU A 141 -9.93 3.63 -9.64
CA GLU A 141 -11.34 3.27 -9.42
C GLU A 141 -12.01 4.05 -8.28
N LYS A 142 -11.22 4.51 -7.29
CA LYS A 142 -11.74 5.07 -6.03
C LYS A 142 -11.64 6.59 -5.93
N LEU A 143 -10.93 7.25 -6.84
CA LEU A 143 -10.93 8.70 -6.94
C LEU A 143 -12.35 9.20 -7.24
N PRO A 144 -12.84 10.24 -6.51
CA PRO A 144 -14.25 10.58 -6.50
C PRO A 144 -14.73 11.33 -7.75
N THR A 145 -13.83 11.96 -8.50
CA THR A 145 -14.17 12.69 -9.72
C THR A 145 -13.37 12.23 -10.94
N ASN A 146 -13.97 12.29 -12.12
CA ASN A 146 -13.30 12.01 -13.40
C ASN A 146 -12.08 12.92 -13.64
N ALA A 147 -12.11 14.15 -13.11
CA ALA A 147 -11.00 15.09 -13.23
C ALA A 147 -9.78 14.61 -12.43
N GLU A 148 -9.99 14.17 -11.18
CA GLU A 148 -8.91 13.60 -10.36
C GLU A 148 -8.41 12.27 -10.91
N GLN A 149 -9.32 11.41 -11.41
CA GLN A 149 -8.94 10.15 -12.07
C GLN A 149 -8.01 10.41 -13.26
N ARG A 150 -8.38 11.37 -14.13
CA ARG A 150 -7.58 11.74 -15.29
C ARG A 150 -6.24 12.36 -14.89
N ASP A 151 -6.22 13.23 -13.89
CA ASP A 151 -4.97 13.81 -13.37
C ASP A 151 -4.02 12.72 -12.82
N CYS A 152 -4.55 11.79 -12.03
CA CYS A 152 -3.78 10.68 -11.49
C CYS A 152 -3.26 9.77 -12.61
N GLY A 153 -4.10 9.40 -13.59
CA GLY A 153 -3.69 8.62 -14.76
C GLY A 153 -2.57 9.30 -15.56
N LEU A 154 -2.68 10.61 -15.81
CA LEU A 154 -1.62 11.38 -16.48
C LEU A 154 -0.31 11.35 -15.70
N ARG A 155 -0.35 11.42 -14.37
CA ARG A 155 0.85 11.29 -13.53
C ARG A 155 1.46 9.90 -13.60
N LEU A 156 0.67 8.83 -13.59
CA LEU A 156 1.16 7.46 -13.79
C LEU A 156 1.86 7.30 -15.16
N VAL A 157 1.32 7.91 -16.21
CA VAL A 157 1.98 7.97 -17.53
C VAL A 157 3.30 8.73 -17.46
N GLN A 158 3.35 9.88 -16.78
CA GLN A 158 4.59 10.65 -16.58
C GLN A 158 5.64 9.87 -15.79
N TYR A 159 5.22 9.06 -14.82
CA TYR A 159 6.06 8.12 -14.08
C TYR A 159 6.38 6.85 -14.85
N LYS A 160 6.08 6.79 -16.17
CA LYS A 160 6.42 5.68 -17.08
C LYS A 160 5.74 4.35 -16.76
N VAL A 161 4.68 4.33 -15.94
CA VAL A 161 3.93 3.11 -15.60
C VAL A 161 3.34 2.47 -16.85
N LEU A 162 2.77 3.28 -17.76
CA LEU A 162 2.20 2.79 -19.04
C LEU A 162 3.24 2.07 -19.90
N LYS A 163 4.46 2.60 -19.98
CA LYS A 163 5.55 1.97 -20.76
C LYS A 163 5.90 0.59 -20.20
N GLU A 164 5.94 0.44 -18.88
CA GLU A 164 6.21 -0.86 -18.27
C GLU A 164 5.03 -1.83 -18.44
N LEU A 165 3.78 -1.33 -18.38
CA LEU A 165 2.59 -2.13 -18.70
C LEU A 165 2.62 -2.71 -20.13
N GLU A 166 3.07 -1.94 -21.11
CA GLU A 166 3.26 -2.41 -22.49
C GLU A 166 4.30 -3.53 -22.60
N LEU A 167 5.35 -3.50 -21.76
CA LEU A 167 6.34 -4.58 -21.68
C LEU A 167 5.79 -5.82 -20.97
N LEU A 168 4.99 -5.63 -19.91
CA LEU A 168 4.33 -6.72 -19.21
C LEU A 168 3.31 -7.44 -20.09
N ASN A 169 2.58 -6.73 -20.96
CA ASN A 169 1.65 -7.31 -21.93
C ASN A 169 2.30 -8.30 -22.92
N GLN A 170 3.61 -8.25 -23.09
CA GLN A 170 4.35 -9.18 -23.97
C GLN A 170 4.69 -10.51 -23.28
N LYS A 171 4.50 -10.59 -21.96
CA LYS A 171 4.78 -11.78 -21.13
C LYS A 171 3.50 -12.61 -20.96
N ASP A 172 3.68 -13.91 -20.72
CA ASP A 172 2.57 -14.81 -20.39
C ASP A 172 2.31 -14.78 -18.87
N PHE A 173 1.12 -14.30 -18.50
CA PHE A 173 0.60 -14.29 -17.13
C PHE A 173 -0.70 -15.11 -16.99
N SER A 174 -0.93 -16.09 -17.87
CA SER A 174 -2.14 -16.92 -17.86
C SER A 174 -2.36 -17.69 -16.55
N HIS A 175 -1.31 -17.90 -15.74
CA HIS A 175 -1.39 -18.49 -14.40
C HIS A 175 -1.93 -17.54 -13.33
N ASP A 176 -1.98 -16.22 -13.58
CA ASP A 176 -2.48 -15.19 -12.66
C ASP A 176 -3.52 -14.30 -13.36
N PRO A 177 -4.81 -14.72 -13.35
CA PRO A 177 -5.89 -13.97 -13.99
C PRO A 177 -6.08 -12.56 -13.41
N GLU A 178 -5.90 -12.39 -12.09
CA GLU A 178 -6.04 -11.09 -11.43
C GLU A 178 -4.99 -10.09 -11.95
N LEU A 179 -3.73 -10.54 -12.08
CA LEU A 179 -2.67 -9.73 -12.66
C LEU A 179 -3.00 -9.32 -14.11
N THR A 180 -3.51 -10.26 -14.90
CA THR A 180 -3.88 -10.01 -16.30
C THR A 180 -5.03 -9.00 -16.40
N GLU A 181 -6.03 -9.09 -15.52
CA GLU A 181 -7.13 -8.13 -15.44
C GLU A 181 -6.65 -6.73 -15.05
N ASP A 182 -5.74 -6.62 -14.08
CA ASP A 182 -5.19 -5.33 -13.66
C ASP A 182 -4.36 -4.67 -14.77
N ILE A 183 -3.53 -5.45 -15.47
CA ILE A 183 -2.78 -4.96 -16.64
C ILE A 183 -3.77 -4.46 -17.71
N THR A 184 -4.82 -5.24 -18.00
CA THR A 184 -5.81 -4.87 -19.02
C THR A 184 -6.53 -3.58 -18.65
N PHE A 185 -6.99 -3.45 -17.40
CA PHE A 185 -7.67 -2.26 -16.89
C PHE A 185 -6.80 -1.01 -17.02
N LEU A 186 -5.53 -1.10 -16.61
CA LEU A 186 -4.61 0.05 -16.59
C LEU A 186 -4.13 0.48 -17.97
N ASN A 187 -4.22 -0.37 -18.99
CA ASN A 187 -3.89 0.01 -20.36
C ASN A 187 -5.01 0.81 -21.06
N VAL A 188 -6.24 0.73 -20.57
CA VAL A 188 -7.42 1.39 -21.17
C VAL A 188 -7.96 2.57 -20.36
N SER A 189 -7.47 2.76 -19.14
CA SER A 189 -7.87 3.82 -18.20
C SER A 189 -7.01 5.07 -18.35
#